data_AF-A0A554KBR7-F1
#
_entry.id   AF-A0A554KBR7-F1
#
_cell.length_a   1.000
_cell.length_b   1.000
_cell.length_c   1.000
_cell.angle_alpha   90.00
_cell.angle_beta   90.00
_cell.angle_gamma   90.00
#
_symmetry.space_group_name_H-M   'P 1'
#
loop_
_entity.id
_entity.type
_entity.pdbx_description
1 polymer ?
#
loop_
_entity_poly.entity_id
_entity_poly.type
_entity_poly.pdbx_seq_one_letter_code
_entity_poly.pdbx_strand_id
1 'polypeptide(L)' 'MKKTVTPIIDVKKYGGKQVAIVREKIIASGMTTSEVLMKARRKFPKTTWRDILVVSVPRGLTVVYRV' A
#
# COMPACT_ATOMS: atom_id res chain seq x y z
N MET A 1 -5.04 -24.61 -4.54
CA MET A 1 -5.32 -23.20 -4.17
C MET A 1 -4.12 -22.35 -4.58
N LYS A 2 -4.31 -21.23 -5.28
CA LYS A 2 -3.19 -20.31 -5.60
C LYS A 2 -2.61 -19.80 -4.28
N LYS A 3 -1.29 -19.89 -4.13
CA LYS A 3 -0.54 -19.43 -2.95
C LYS A 3 -0.72 -17.91 -2.86
N THR A 4 -1.61 -17.42 -1.99
CA THR A 4 -1.80 -15.99 -1.75
C THR A 4 -0.52 -15.45 -1.12
N VAL A 5 0.16 -14.52 -1.80
CA VAL A 5 1.37 -13.91 -1.26
C VAL A 5 0.92 -12.68 -0.48
N THR A 6 0.94 -12.77 0.85
CA THR A 6 0.62 -11.62 1.69
C THR A 6 1.69 -10.54 1.47
N PRO A 7 1.32 -9.32 1.03
CA PRO A 7 2.28 -8.23 0.84
C PRO A 7 2.91 -7.85 2.18
N ILE A 8 4.24 -7.92 2.25
CA ILE A 8 5.00 -7.49 3.42
C ILE A 8 5.30 -5.99 3.29
N ILE A 9 4.83 -5.20 4.25
CA ILE A 9 5.09 -3.77 4.32
C ILE A 9 6.21 -3.53 5.32
N ASP A 10 7.37 -3.09 4.84
CA ASP A 10 8.49 -2.69 5.69
C ASP A 10 8.20 -1.33 6.36
N VAL A 11 7.92 -1.36 7.66
CA VAL A 11 7.64 -0.16 8.47
C VAL A 11 8.83 0.80 8.48
N LYS A 12 10.08 0.33 8.41
CA LYS A 12 11.27 1.20 8.37
C LYS A 12 11.28 2.07 7.11
N LYS A 13 10.78 1.53 5.99
CA LYS A 13 10.74 2.21 4.70
C LYS A 13 9.48 3.06 4.49
N TYR A 14 8.35 2.55 4.94
CA TYR A 14 7.03 3.10 4.65
C TYR A 14 6.34 3.76 5.83
N GLY A 15 6.93 3.72 7.03
CA GLY A 15 6.33 4.28 8.24
C GLY A 15 5.89 5.73 8.07
N GLY A 16 4.65 6.02 8.45
CA GLY A 16 4.03 7.33 8.32
C GLY A 16 3.56 7.71 6.92
N LYS A 17 3.71 6.82 5.94
CA LYS A 17 3.27 7.04 4.56
C LYS A 17 2.00 6.24 4.28
N GLN A 18 1.31 6.63 3.22
CA GLN A 18 0.35 5.79 2.54
C GLN A 18 1.05 5.00 1.43
N VAL A 19 0.60 3.77 1.20
CA VAL A 19 1.10 2.87 0.15
C VAL A 19 -0.04 2.40 -0.74
N ALA A 20 0.20 2.30 -2.05
CA ALA A 20 -0.70 1.65 -2.99
C ALA A 20 -0.20 0.24 -3.32
N ILE A 21 -1.10 -0.74 -3.21
CA ILE A 21 -0.86 -2.15 -3.47
C ILE A 21 -1.72 -2.56 -4.66
N VAL A 22 -1.09 -3.19 -5.65
CA VAL A 22 -1.74 -3.78 -6.82
C VAL A 22 -1.16 -5.16 -7.02
N ARG A 23 -2.03 -6.19 -7.13
CA ARG A 23 -1.61 -7.59 -7.32
C ARG A 23 -0.51 -8.01 -6.34
N GLU A 24 -0.75 -7.79 -5.05
CA GLU A 24 0.16 -8.16 -3.94
C GLU A 24 1.52 -7.41 -3.94
N LYS A 25 1.70 -6.37 -4.76
CA LYS A 25 2.94 -5.58 -4.81
C LYS A 25 2.68 -4.11 -4.45
N ILE A 26 3.56 -3.54 -3.62
CA ILE A 26 3.57 -2.11 -3.35
C ILE A 26 4.10 -1.39 -4.60
N ILE A 27 3.26 -0.59 -5.25
CA ILE A 27 3.59 0.08 -6.52
C ILE A 27 3.96 1.55 -6.34
N ALA A 28 3.44 2.20 -5.29
CA ALA A 28 3.67 3.61 -4.97
C ALA A 28 3.55 3.87 -3.45
N SER A 29 4.20 4.96 -2.99
CA SER A 29 4.09 5.47 -1.61
C SER A 29 4.19 7.00 -1.59
N GLY A 30 3.57 7.63 -0.59
CA GLY A 30 3.49 9.09 -0.44
C GLY A 30 2.86 9.49 0.88
N MET A 31 2.80 10.80 1.15
CA MET A 31 2.24 11.33 2.40
C MET A 31 0.72 11.44 2.36
N THR A 32 0.13 11.56 1.16
CA THR A 32 -1.30 11.73 0.95
C THR A 32 -1.86 10.70 -0.03
N THR A 33 -3.16 10.41 0.09
CA THR A 33 -3.86 9.51 -0.83
C THR A 33 -3.78 10.01 -2.27
N SER A 34 -3.95 11.31 -2.49
CA SER A 34 -3.88 11.93 -3.82
C SER A 34 -2.52 11.73 -4.49
N GLU A 35 -1.43 11.92 -3.74
CA GLU A 35 -0.07 11.69 -4.23
C GLU A 35 0.16 10.23 -4.61
N VAL A 36 -0.28 9.30 -3.74
CA VAL A 36 -0.15 7.86 -3.95
C VAL A 36 -0.93 7.40 -5.17
N LEU A 37 -2.18 7.86 -5.34
CA LEU A 37 -3.01 7.52 -6.49
C LEU A 37 -2.46 8.10 -7.79
N MET A 38 -1.95 9.34 -7.77
CA MET A 38 -1.29 9.93 -8.94
C MET A 38 -0.07 9.10 -9.36
N LYS A 39 0.80 8.73 -8.42
CA LYS A 39 1.98 7.87 -8.68
C LYS A 39 1.56 6.47 -9.17
N ALA A 40 0.54 5.89 -8.58
CA ALA A 40 0.01 4.58 -8.97
C ALA A 40 -0.52 4.58 -10.41
N ARG A 41 -1.33 5.59 -10.79
CA ARG A 41 -1.87 5.73 -12.15
C ARG A 41 -0.79 5.92 -13.20
N ARG A 42 0.27 6.67 -12.90
CA ARG A 42 1.41 6.84 -13.82
C ARG A 42 2.13 5.53 -14.09
N LYS A 43 2.27 4.68 -13.06
CA LYS A 43 2.99 3.40 -13.16
C LYS A 43 2.12 2.27 -13.71
N PHE A 44 0.80 2.35 -13.47
CA PHE A 44 -0.19 1.35 -13.85
C PHE A 44 -1.45 2.01 -14.44
N PRO A 45 -1.37 2.55 -15.68
CA PRO A 45 -2.47 3.33 -16.27
C PRO A 45 -3.72 2.50 -16.59
N LYS A 46 -3.58 1.19 -16.78
CA LYS A 46 -4.69 0.26 -17.08
C LYS A 46 -5.39 -0.28 -15.83
N THR A 47 -4.94 0.09 -14.64
CA THR A 47 -5.45 -0.43 -13.37
C THR A 47 -6.61 0.45 -12.91
N THR A 48 -7.75 -0.16 -12.60
CA THR A 48 -8.94 0.57 -12.15
C THR A 48 -8.86 0.86 -10.66
N TRP A 49 -9.73 1.75 -10.16
CA TRP A 49 -9.72 2.11 -8.73
C TRP A 49 -9.97 0.90 -7.82
N ARG A 50 -10.72 -0.11 -8.31
CA ARG A 50 -11.02 -1.35 -7.57
C ARG A 50 -9.82 -2.28 -7.43
N ASP A 51 -8.82 -2.11 -8.29
CA ASP A 51 -7.61 -2.92 -8.29
C ASP A 51 -6.50 -2.36 -7.38
N ILE A 52 -6.69 -1.13 -6.87
CA ILE A 52 -5.71 -0.41 -6.04
C ILE A 52 -6.18 -0.41 -4.59
N LEU A 53 -5.47 -1.14 -3.73
CA LEU A 53 -5.63 -1.02 -2.29
C LEU A 53 -4.70 0.07 -1.76
N VAL A 54 -5.23 1.07 -1.08
CA VAL A 54 -4.43 2.10 -0.39
C VAL A 54 -4.45 1.83 1.12
N VAL A 55 -3.27 1.75 1.72
CA VAL A 55 -3.09 1.47 3.17
C VAL A 55 -2.23 2.56 3.80
N SER A 56 -2.64 3.03 4.98
CA SER A 56 -1.82 3.91 5.82
C SER A 56 -0.89 3.07 6.70
N VAL A 57 0.40 3.34 6.65
CA VAL A 57 1.41 2.63 7.45
C VAL A 57 1.72 3.45 8.70
N PRO A 58 1.61 2.88 9.91
CA PRO A 58 1.93 3.60 11.14
C PRO A 58 3.40 4.04 11.16
N ARG A 59 3.71 5.16 11.83
CA ARG A 59 5.09 5.70 11.92
C ARG A 59 6.05 4.78 12.69
N GLY A 60 5.52 3.96 13.59
CA GLY A 60 6.26 2.98 14.36
C GLY A 60 5.49 1.66 14.42
N LEU A 61 6.03 0.69 15.14
CA LEU A 61 5.34 -0.56 15.44
C LEU A 61 4.09 -0.25 16.28
N THR A 62 2.92 -0.28 15.65
CA THR A 62 1.63 -0.25 16.33
C THR A 62 1.13 -1.68 16.44
N VAL A 63 1.12 -2.22 17.65
CA VAL A 63 0.57 -3.55 17.94
C VAL A 63 -0.93 -3.39 18.13
N VAL A 64 -1.72 -4.08 17.31
CA VAL A 64 -3.18 -4.14 17.47
C VAL A 64 -3.51 -5.40 18.25
N TYR A 65 -3.88 -5.25 19.52
CA TYR A 65 -4.41 -6.35 20.33
C TYR A 65 -5.89 -6.56 19.98
N ARG A 66 -6.27 -7.81 19.69
CA ARG A 66 -7.67 -8.21 19.59
C ARG A 66 -8.13 -8.65 20.99
N VAL A 67 -9.02 -7.88 21.59
CA VAL A 67 -9.75 -8.26 22.80
C VAL A 67 -11.03 -8.99 22.39
#